data_AF-A0A920AAL1-F1
#
_entry.id   AF-A0A920AAL1-F1
#
_cell.length_a   1.000
_cell.length_b   1.000
_cell.length_c   1.000
_cell.angle_alpha   90.00
_cell.angle_beta   90.00
_cell.angle_gamma   90.00
#
_symmetry.space_group_name_H-M   'P 1'
#
loop_
_entity.id
_entity.type
_entity.pdbx_description
1 polymer ?
#
loop_
_entity_poly.entity_id
_entity_poly.type
_entity_poly.pdbx_seq_one_letter_code
_entity_poly.pdbx_strand_id
1 'polypeptide(L)'
;MLPSKCYLSRNKSTRLLFGSTRKKFITFNNLEEYLELLKEYMNVPNEKFKEISIDYKNLQQINNGTIQMESEFYNHIRPKGRQTNEETISQLKQSGIEYLEIRSIDLNPYSEIGLSQHDIEFWELLIILCALSDSAEIKEDEALIIKENLEGPPKVGKIVIF
;
A
#
# COMPACT_ATOMS: atom_id res chain seq x y z
N MET A 1 -15.01 -24.44 -26.40
CA MET A 1 -13.61 -23.95 -26.32
C MET A 1 -13.39 -23.38 -24.93
N LEU A 2 -12.60 -24.05 -24.09
CA LEU A 2 -12.13 -23.45 -22.83
C LEU A 2 -11.12 -22.34 -23.17
N PRO A 3 -11.13 -21.18 -22.47
CA PRO A 3 -10.17 -20.12 -22.75
C PRO A 3 -8.75 -20.63 -22.57
N SER A 4 -7.88 -20.27 -23.50
CA SER A 4 -6.43 -20.36 -23.40
C SER A 4 -5.96 -19.85 -22.03
N LYS A 5 -5.46 -20.78 -21.20
CA LYS A 5 -4.72 -20.61 -19.94
C LYS A 5 -4.77 -19.19 -19.34
N CYS A 6 -5.63 -18.96 -18.33
CA CYS A 6 -5.69 -17.73 -17.54
C CYS A 6 -4.54 -17.62 -16.52
N TYR A 7 -3.32 -18.04 -16.86
CA TYR A 7 -2.16 -17.91 -15.99
C TYR A 7 -0.95 -17.39 -16.76
N LEU A 8 -0.18 -16.51 -16.10
CA LEU A 8 1.06 -15.96 -16.64
C LEU A 8 2.23 -16.86 -16.23
N SER A 9 2.95 -17.41 -17.20
CA SER A 9 3.97 -18.46 -16.99
C SER A 9 5.16 -18.06 -16.12
N ARG A 10 5.42 -16.75 -15.96
CA ARG A 10 6.54 -16.20 -15.17
C ARG A 10 6.10 -15.33 -14.00
N ASN A 11 4.81 -15.38 -13.65
CA ASN A 11 4.27 -14.56 -12.57
C ASN A 11 4.50 -15.22 -11.21
N LYS A 12 4.93 -14.42 -10.23
CA LYS A 12 5.13 -14.85 -8.83
C LYS A 12 3.89 -14.58 -7.96
N SER A 13 3.29 -13.40 -8.08
CA SER A 13 2.05 -13.03 -7.39
C SER A 13 1.15 -12.21 -8.29
N THR A 14 0.00 -12.77 -8.67
CA THR A 14 -1.02 -12.04 -9.43
C THR A 14 -1.78 -11.05 -8.55
N ARG A 15 -1.86 -11.28 -7.22
CA ARG A 15 -2.59 -10.39 -6.29
C ARG A 15 -2.02 -8.98 -6.31
N LEU A 16 -0.69 -8.86 -6.37
CA LEU A 16 0.00 -7.57 -6.33
C LEU A 16 -0.11 -6.77 -7.63
N LEU A 17 -0.46 -7.42 -8.75
CA LEU A 17 -0.62 -6.74 -10.04
C LEU A 17 -1.96 -5.99 -10.16
N PHE A 18 -2.97 -6.41 -9.40
CA PHE A 18 -4.30 -5.81 -9.45
C PHE A 18 -4.44 -4.73 -8.37
N GLY A 19 -3.88 -3.54 -8.63
CA GLY A 19 -4.23 -2.40 -7.78
C GLY A 19 -3.27 -1.23 -7.74
N SER A 20 -3.10 -0.49 -8.84
CA SER A 20 -2.91 0.97 -8.74
C SER A 20 -2.97 1.66 -10.11
N THR A 21 -4.13 2.20 -10.51
CA THR A 21 -4.20 3.22 -11.57
C THR A 21 -4.08 4.62 -10.97
N ARG A 22 -3.09 4.84 -10.09
CA ARG A 22 -2.89 6.12 -9.42
C ARG A 22 -1.95 7.04 -10.18
N LYS A 23 -2.33 8.31 -10.28
CA LYS A 23 -1.56 9.37 -10.94
C LYS A 23 -0.28 9.74 -10.18
N LYS A 24 -0.29 9.69 -8.85
CA LYS A 24 0.86 10.07 -8.00
C LYS A 24 1.34 8.87 -7.20
N PHE A 25 2.60 8.49 -7.36
CA PHE A 25 3.26 7.49 -6.53
C PHE A 25 3.60 8.10 -5.17
N ILE A 26 3.44 7.35 -4.09
CA ILE A 26 3.78 7.82 -2.75
C ILE A 26 5.27 7.65 -2.54
N THR A 27 5.94 8.73 -2.15
CA THR A 27 7.26 8.68 -1.53
C THR A 27 7.09 8.54 -0.01
N PHE A 28 7.93 7.71 0.62
CA PHE A 28 7.91 7.47 2.06
C PHE A 28 9.03 8.24 2.77
N ASN A 29 9.34 9.45 2.29
CA ASN A 29 10.45 10.25 2.81
C ASN A 29 10.12 10.88 4.16
N ASN A 30 8.87 11.34 4.34
CA ASN A 30 8.43 11.88 5.60
C ASN A 30 6.94 11.62 5.86
N LEU A 31 6.61 11.56 7.16
CA LEU A 31 5.25 11.28 7.61
C LEU A 31 4.27 12.40 7.26
N GLU A 32 4.72 13.66 7.24
CA GLU A 32 3.86 14.81 6.96
C GLU A 32 3.34 14.78 5.52
N GLU A 33 4.22 14.63 4.53
CA GLU A 33 3.88 14.44 3.11
C GLU A 33 2.96 13.24 2.91
N TYR A 34 3.21 12.12 3.60
CA TYR A 34 2.34 10.95 3.55
C TYR A 34 0.91 11.29 4.01
N LEU A 35 0.78 12.00 5.13
CA LEU A 35 -0.52 12.39 5.69
C LEU A 35 -1.22 13.44 4.84
N GLU A 36 -0.48 14.40 4.29
CA GLU A 36 -1.00 15.39 3.34
C GLU A 36 -1.56 14.73 2.09
N LEU A 37 -0.84 13.74 1.55
CA LEU A 37 -1.27 13.00 0.38
C LEU A 37 -2.55 12.20 0.63
N LEU A 38 -2.67 11.55 1.79
CA LEU A 38 -3.93 10.88 2.16
C LEU A 38 -5.09 11.87 2.26
N LYS A 39 -4.87 13.04 2.86
CA LYS A 39 -5.89 14.10 2.93
C LYS A 39 -6.27 14.62 1.55
N GLU A 40 -5.31 14.81 0.65
CA GLU A 40 -5.57 15.21 -0.73
C GLU A 40 -6.47 14.17 -1.42
N TYR A 41 -6.13 12.88 -1.29
CA TYR A 41 -6.90 11.79 -1.89
C TYR A 41 -8.33 11.67 -1.35
N MET A 42 -8.56 12.03 -0.08
CA MET A 42 -9.90 12.00 0.53
C MET A 42 -10.75 13.23 0.19
N ASN A 43 -10.13 14.42 0.17
CA ASN A 43 -10.88 15.67 0.13
C ASN A 43 -11.00 16.27 -1.28
N VAL A 44 -10.14 15.88 -2.22
CA VAL A 44 -10.22 16.34 -3.61
C VAL A 44 -11.16 15.43 -4.40
N PRO A 45 -12.29 15.95 -4.93
CA PRO A 45 -13.25 15.16 -5.69
C PRO A 45 -12.62 14.50 -6.92
N ASN A 46 -12.87 13.20 -7.09
CA ASN A 46 -12.45 12.45 -8.26
C ASN A 46 -13.51 12.52 -9.36
N GLU A 47 -13.09 12.76 -10.60
CA GLU A 47 -13.99 12.86 -11.76
C GLU A 47 -14.87 11.62 -11.96
N LYS A 48 -14.39 10.43 -11.60
CA LYS A 48 -15.15 9.17 -11.74
C LYS A 48 -16.22 9.00 -10.67
N PHE A 49 -16.00 9.55 -9.48
CA PHE A 49 -16.86 9.31 -8.32
C PHE A 49 -17.79 10.48 -8.01
N LYS A 50 -17.51 11.68 -8.55
CA LYS A 50 -18.33 12.88 -8.34
C LYS A 50 -19.80 12.73 -8.77
N GLU A 51 -20.09 11.87 -9.74
CA GLU A 51 -21.44 11.67 -10.29
C GLU A 51 -22.24 10.61 -9.53
N ILE A 52 -21.58 9.85 -8.64
CA ILE A 52 -22.24 8.85 -7.78
C ILE A 52 -22.98 9.58 -6.65
N SER A 53 -24.17 9.10 -6.29
CA SER A 53 -25.00 9.74 -5.26
C SER A 53 -24.42 9.57 -3.85
N ILE A 54 -24.39 10.65 -3.07
CA ILE A 54 -24.02 10.69 -1.63
C ILE A 54 -25.29 10.83 -0.76
N ASP A 55 -26.47 10.54 -1.31
CA ASP A 55 -27.73 10.69 -0.58
C ASP A 55 -27.82 9.71 0.60
N TYR A 56 -28.07 10.22 1.80
CA TYR A 56 -28.29 9.45 3.03
C TYR A 56 -29.41 8.40 2.92
N LYS A 57 -30.37 8.59 2.00
CA LYS A 57 -31.44 7.60 1.76
C LYS A 57 -31.01 6.42 0.90
N ASN A 58 -29.94 6.57 0.12
CA ASN A 58 -29.36 5.53 -0.73
C ASN A 58 -27.83 5.72 -0.81
N LEU A 59 -27.16 5.53 0.34
CA LEU A 59 -25.72 5.74 0.50
C LEU A 59 -24.93 4.75 -0.36
N GLN A 60 -24.52 5.19 -1.54
CA GLN A 60 -23.59 4.46 -2.40
C GLN A 60 -22.13 4.82 -2.10
N GLN A 61 -21.89 6.02 -1.57
CA GLN A 61 -20.57 6.50 -1.13
C GLN A 61 -20.69 7.46 0.05
N ILE A 62 -19.63 7.57 0.85
CA ILE A 62 -19.48 8.47 1.99
C ILE A 62 -19.07 9.88 1.52
N ASN A 63 -18.15 9.94 0.56
CA ASN A 63 -17.71 11.16 -0.11
C ASN A 63 -17.32 10.83 -1.57
N ASN A 64 -16.88 11.83 -2.32
CA ASN A 64 -16.48 11.68 -3.73
C ASN A 64 -14.96 11.83 -3.95
N GLY A 65 -14.16 11.67 -2.90
CA GLY A 65 -12.71 11.64 -2.98
C GLY A 65 -12.20 10.46 -3.82
N THR A 66 -10.90 10.46 -4.14
CA THR A 66 -10.25 9.30 -4.78
C THR A 66 -10.23 8.08 -3.87
N ILE A 67 -10.14 8.31 -2.56
CA ILE A 67 -10.43 7.33 -1.50
C ILE A 67 -11.45 7.97 -0.56
N GLN A 68 -12.33 7.18 0.02
CA GLN A 68 -13.35 7.71 0.94
C GLN A 68 -12.86 7.80 2.38
N MET A 69 -11.94 6.92 2.74
CA MET A 69 -11.30 6.84 4.05
C MET A 69 -9.91 6.24 3.91
N GLU A 70 -9.07 6.37 4.93
CA GLU A 70 -7.67 5.94 4.84
C GLU A 70 -7.53 4.46 4.55
N SER A 71 -8.47 3.63 5.02
CA SER A 71 -8.45 2.17 4.86
C SER A 71 -8.55 1.72 3.39
N GLU A 72 -9.13 2.54 2.51
CA GLU A 72 -9.25 2.31 1.06
C GLU A 72 -7.92 2.59 0.33
N PHE A 73 -6.98 3.26 0.99
CA PHE A 73 -5.65 3.49 0.45
C PHE A 73 -4.82 2.19 0.37
N TYR A 74 -4.99 1.45 -0.74
CA TYR A 74 -4.19 0.24 -1.04
C TYR A 74 -2.70 0.57 -1.11
N ASN A 75 -1.89 -0.06 -0.26
CA ASN A 75 -0.44 0.10 -0.24
C ASN A 75 0.23 -1.20 0.22
N HIS A 76 1.49 -1.39 -0.18
CA HIS A 76 2.27 -2.59 0.14
C HIS A 76 2.67 -2.68 1.61
N ILE A 77 2.95 -1.53 2.23
CA ILE A 77 3.28 -1.36 3.65
C ILE A 77 2.49 -0.16 4.17
N ARG A 78 1.94 -0.24 5.38
CA ARG A 78 1.16 0.84 5.98
C ARG A 78 1.76 1.27 7.32
N PRO A 79 2.05 2.57 7.52
CA PRO A 79 2.40 3.05 8.83
C PRO A 79 1.15 3.07 9.72
N LYS A 80 1.30 2.66 10.98
CA LYS A 80 0.24 2.67 11.98
C LYS A 80 0.74 3.38 13.23
N GLY A 81 -0.04 4.36 13.70
CA GLY A 81 0.19 5.00 14.99
C GLY A 81 -0.52 4.23 16.11
N ARG A 82 -0.41 4.77 17.31
CA ARG A 82 -1.07 4.24 18.50
C ARG A 82 -2.57 4.11 18.30
N GLN A 83 -3.07 2.90 18.48
CA GLN A 83 -4.50 2.64 18.30
C GLN A 83 -5.32 3.38 19.36
N THR A 84 -6.20 4.25 18.89
CA THR A 84 -7.20 4.98 19.68
C THR A 84 -8.56 4.89 19.01
N ASN A 85 -9.58 5.55 19.56
CA ASN A 85 -10.88 5.69 18.91
C ASN A 85 -10.91 6.81 17.84
N GLU A 86 -9.76 7.42 17.53
CA GLU A 86 -9.64 8.45 16.51
C GLU A 86 -9.34 7.88 15.12
N GLU A 87 -9.45 8.72 14.09
CA GLU A 87 -9.07 8.42 12.71
C GLU A 87 -7.58 8.07 12.58
N THR A 88 -7.23 7.26 11.57
CA THR A 88 -5.86 6.75 11.41
C THR A 88 -4.86 7.89 11.17
N ILE A 89 -5.25 8.92 10.41
CA ILE A 89 -4.43 10.13 10.23
C ILE A 89 -4.16 10.84 11.56
N SER A 90 -5.16 10.95 12.43
CA SER A 90 -5.02 11.58 13.75
C SER A 90 -4.09 10.77 14.66
N GLN A 91 -4.26 9.44 14.67
CA GLN A 91 -3.35 8.53 15.39
C GLN A 91 -1.90 8.72 14.97
N LEU A 92 -1.63 8.71 13.66
CA LEU A 92 -0.29 8.90 13.10
C LEU A 92 0.27 10.29 13.41
N LYS A 93 -0.57 11.34 13.32
CA LYS A 93 -0.14 12.71 13.61
C LYS A 93 0.24 12.92 15.07
N GLN A 94 -0.48 12.29 15.99
CA GLN A 94 -0.26 12.46 17.44
C GLN A 94 0.87 11.60 17.99
N SER A 95 0.97 10.35 17.53
CA SER A 95 1.87 9.35 18.12
C SER A 95 3.06 8.98 17.22
N GLY A 96 3.11 9.51 16.00
CA GLY A 96 4.04 9.06 14.98
C GLY A 96 3.72 7.64 14.51
N ILE A 97 4.73 6.94 14.01
CA ILE A 97 4.63 5.54 13.60
C ILE A 97 4.97 4.67 14.81
N GLU A 98 4.04 3.82 15.24
CA GLU A 98 4.25 2.82 16.29
C GLU A 98 4.66 1.48 15.69
N TYR A 99 4.04 1.07 14.57
CA TYR A 99 4.39 -0.15 13.86
C TYR A 99 4.08 -0.05 12.36
N LEU A 100 4.63 -1.00 11.59
CA LEU A 100 4.37 -1.14 10.16
C LEU A 100 3.50 -2.38 9.90
N GLU A 101 2.45 -2.21 9.11
CA GLU A 101 1.60 -3.29 8.61
C GLU A 101 2.06 -3.72 7.21
N ILE A 102 2.61 -4.92 7.07
CA ILE A 102 3.04 -5.47 5.77
C ILE A 102 1.88 -6.22 5.12
N ARG A 103 1.47 -5.80 3.92
CA ARG A 103 0.27 -6.30 3.22
C ARG A 103 0.57 -7.07 1.95
N SER A 104 1.85 -7.20 1.61
CA SER A 104 2.31 -7.75 0.32
C SER A 104 2.57 -9.26 0.35
N ILE A 105 2.21 -9.95 1.44
CA ILE A 105 2.54 -11.35 1.65
C ILE A 105 1.39 -12.23 1.12
N ASP A 106 1.73 -13.14 0.21
CA ASP A 106 0.80 -14.14 -0.30
C ASP A 106 0.61 -15.27 0.72
N LEU A 107 -0.59 -15.85 0.75
CA LEU A 107 -0.82 -17.07 1.52
C LEU A 107 0.06 -18.18 0.94
N ASN A 108 0.87 -18.78 1.79
CA ASN A 108 1.65 -19.97 1.49
C ASN A 108 0.70 -21.18 1.36
N PRO A 109 0.48 -21.73 0.15
CA PRO A 109 -0.45 -22.84 -0.04
C PRO A 109 0.07 -24.17 0.53
N TYR A 110 1.34 -24.21 0.96
CA TYR A 110 1.96 -25.38 1.58
C TYR A 110 1.89 -25.34 3.12
N SER A 111 1.28 -24.31 3.70
CA SER A 111 1.01 -24.20 5.13
C SER A 111 -0.50 -24.23 5.39
N GLU A 112 -0.93 -24.98 6.42
CA GLU A 112 -2.34 -25.05 6.84
C GLU A 112 -2.89 -23.70 7.33
N ILE A 113 -2.02 -22.85 7.88
CA ILE A 113 -2.38 -21.53 8.39
C ILE A 113 -2.01 -20.39 7.43
N GLY A 114 -1.55 -20.73 6.22
CA GLY A 114 -1.17 -19.76 5.19
C GLY A 114 0.20 -19.11 5.35
N LEU A 115 0.96 -19.43 6.40
CA LEU A 115 2.35 -19.00 6.64
C LEU A 115 3.12 -20.09 7.39
N SER A 116 4.43 -20.18 7.17
CA SER A 116 5.34 -21.04 7.94
C SER A 116 6.22 -20.22 8.87
N GLN A 117 6.82 -20.88 9.88
CA GLN A 117 7.81 -20.23 10.74
C GLN A 117 8.98 -19.64 9.94
N HIS A 118 9.45 -20.37 8.92
CA HIS A 118 10.52 -19.89 8.03
C HIS A 118 10.13 -18.61 7.28
N ASP A 119 8.86 -18.48 6.87
CA ASP A 119 8.38 -17.25 6.21
C ASP A 119 8.51 -16.05 7.17
N ILE A 120 8.14 -16.23 8.45
CA ILE A 120 8.24 -15.19 9.48
C ILE A 120 9.69 -14.83 9.79
N GLU A 121 10.55 -15.82 10.02
CA GLU A 121 11.98 -15.61 10.31
C GLU A 121 12.68 -14.83 9.18
N PHE A 122 12.33 -15.14 7.92
CA PHE A 122 12.82 -14.37 6.77
C PHE A 122 12.34 -12.91 6.82
N TRP A 123 11.05 -12.68 7.06
CA TRP A 123 10.50 -11.32 7.12
C TRP A 123 11.09 -10.52 8.28
N GLU A 124 11.27 -11.11 9.46
CA GLU A 124 11.90 -10.46 10.60
C GLU A 124 13.33 -10.01 10.26
N LEU A 125 14.15 -10.92 9.71
CA LEU A 125 15.51 -10.58 9.29
C LEU A 125 15.53 -9.50 8.22
N LEU A 126 14.61 -9.56 7.26
CA LEU A 126 14.52 -8.57 6.20
C LEU A 126 14.13 -7.19 6.74
N ILE A 127 13.18 -7.10 7.66
CA ILE A 127 12.75 -5.84 8.28
C ILE A 127 13.88 -5.25 9.11
N ILE A 128 14.59 -6.06 9.89
CA ILE A 128 15.76 -5.63 10.66
C ILE A 128 16.84 -5.10 9.71
N LEU A 129 17.11 -5.79 8.60
CA LEU A 129 18.05 -5.33 7.60
C LEU A 129 17.64 -3.98 7.01
N CYS A 130 16.35 -3.79 6.67
CA CYS A 130 15.86 -2.51 6.15
C CYS A 130 16.03 -1.39 7.19
N ALA A 131 15.72 -1.65 8.46
CA ALA A 131 15.84 -0.67 9.54
C ALA A 131 17.30 -0.26 9.84
N LEU A 132 18.27 -1.12 9.53
CA LEU A 132 19.70 -0.87 9.74
C LEU A 132 20.41 -0.32 8.50
N SER A 133 19.78 -0.41 7.32
CA SER A 133 20.38 0.02 6.06
C SER A 133 20.20 1.53 5.86
N ASP A 134 21.20 2.18 5.26
CA ASP A 134 21.06 3.58 4.87
C ASP A 134 19.91 3.74 3.87
N SER A 135 18.97 4.63 4.19
CA SER A 135 17.80 4.95 3.37
C SER A 135 17.82 6.44 3.01
N ALA A 136 18.47 6.77 1.90
CA ALA A 136 18.44 8.14 1.37
C ALA A 136 17.04 8.48 0.87
N GLU A 137 16.68 9.76 0.90
CA GLU A 137 15.40 10.24 0.38
C GLU A 137 15.16 9.76 -1.06
N ILE A 138 13.97 9.22 -1.29
CA ILE A 138 13.51 8.74 -2.58
C ILE A 138 13.20 9.96 -3.46
N LYS A 139 13.96 10.12 -4.53
CA LYS A 139 13.73 11.15 -5.54
C LYS A 139 12.59 10.75 -6.49
N GLU A 140 12.06 11.71 -7.23
CA GLU A 140 10.94 11.45 -8.16
C GLU A 140 11.26 10.41 -9.25
N ASP A 141 12.48 10.43 -9.78
CA ASP A 141 12.96 9.44 -10.75
C ASP A 141 13.13 8.05 -10.12
N GLU A 142 13.66 7.98 -8.89
CA GLU A 142 13.73 6.74 -8.13
C GLU A 142 12.34 6.20 -7.78
N ALA A 143 11.39 7.06 -7.42
CA ALA A 143 10.00 6.69 -7.13
C ALA A 143 9.35 5.99 -8.33
N LEU A 144 9.61 6.47 -9.55
CA LEU A 144 9.11 5.83 -10.77
C LEU A 144 9.74 4.46 -10.98
N ILE A 145 11.05 4.32 -10.73
CA ILE A 145 11.75 3.02 -10.82
C ILE A 145 11.22 2.04 -9.78
N ILE A 146 10.98 2.48 -8.54
CA ILE A 146 10.40 1.65 -7.48
C ILE A 146 9.00 1.19 -7.89
N LYS A 147 8.17 2.09 -8.43
CA LYS A 147 6.86 1.74 -8.96
C LYS A 147 6.96 0.66 -10.04
N GLU A 148 7.84 0.83 -11.02
CA GLU A 148 8.06 -0.16 -12.07
C GLU A 148 8.53 -1.51 -11.52
N ASN A 149 9.38 -1.52 -10.49
CA ASN A 149 9.85 -2.73 -9.85
C ASN A 149 8.75 -3.45 -9.05
N LEU A 150 7.76 -2.73 -8.52
CA LEU A 150 6.60 -3.28 -7.83
C LEU A 150 5.56 -3.85 -8.80
N GLU A 151 5.32 -3.17 -9.91
CA GLU A 151 4.31 -3.55 -10.92
C GLU A 151 4.87 -4.55 -11.97
N GLY A 152 6.20 -4.66 -12.09
CA GLY A 152 6.89 -5.46 -13.10
C GLY A 152 7.80 -6.55 -12.53
N PRO A 153 8.53 -7.28 -13.39
CA PRO A 153 9.60 -8.16 -12.93
C PRO A 153 10.69 -7.28 -12.28
N PRO A 154 11.19 -7.63 -11.08
CA PRO A 154 12.16 -6.80 -10.37
C PRO A 154 13.40 -6.61 -11.23
N LYS A 155 13.70 -5.35 -11.61
CA LYS A 155 14.87 -5.00 -12.42
C LYS A 155 16.06 -4.60 -11.55
N VAL A 156 15.82 -4.06 -10.35
CA VAL A 156 16.84 -3.60 -9.38
C VAL A 156 16.38 -3.86 -7.94
N GLY A 157 17.28 -4.36 -7.09
CA GLY A 157 17.00 -4.87 -5.74
C GLY A 157 17.08 -3.84 -4.59
N LYS A 158 16.36 -2.72 -4.67
CA LYS A 158 16.10 -1.88 -3.48
C LYS A 158 14.77 -2.32 -2.85
N ILE A 159 14.81 -2.76 -1.60
CA ILE A 159 13.62 -3.00 -0.79
C ILE A 159 13.32 -1.69 -0.07
N VAL A 160 12.15 -1.12 -0.33
CA VAL A 160 11.74 0.19 0.19
C VAL A 160 10.83 -0.03 1.39
N ILE A 161 11.33 0.33 2.56
CA ILE A 161 10.58 0.45 3.81
C ILE A 161 11.00 1.80 4.40
N PHE A 162 10.06 2.51 5.04
CA PHE A 162 10.26 3.82 5.69
C PHE A 162 11.64 3.99 6.33
#